data_AF-A0A656Z5K3-F1
#
_entry.id   AF-A0A656Z5K3-F1
#
_cell.length_a   1.000
_cell.length_b   1.000
_cell.length_c   1.000
_cell.angle_alpha   90.00
_cell.angle_beta   90.00
_cell.angle_gamma   90.00
#
_symmetry.space_group_name_H-M   'P 1'
#
loop_
_entity.id
_entity.type
_entity.pdbx_description
1 polymer ?
#
loop_
_entity_poly.entity_id
_entity_poly.type
_entity_poly.pdbx_seq_one_letter_code
_entity_poly.pdbx_strand_id
1 'polypeptide(L)'
;FDRSIEMLAAAKAHGAGSREGIDASYFTTKLWTTIIEDLGSEENVLPKELKAAIISVGIFILKEIEQIRQGESTDYDTLIEITQSIRDGL
;
A
#
# COMPACT_ATOMS: atom_id res chain seq x y z
N PHE A 1 6.12 1.26 7.23
CA PHE A 1 4.96 0.36 7.08
C PHE A 1 3.96 0.48 8.22
N ASP A 2 4.35 0.43 9.50
CA ASP A 2 3.42 0.46 10.65
C ASP A 2 2.42 1.61 10.61
N ARG A 3 2.89 2.82 10.30
CA ARG A 3 2.01 3.97 10.17
C ARG A 3 0.93 3.80 9.09
N SER A 4 1.28 3.17 7.96
CA SER A 4 0.31 2.88 6.89
C SER A 4 -0.75 1.90 7.37
N ILE A 5 -0.32 0.85 8.10
CA ILE A 5 -1.20 -0.18 8.64
C ILE A 5 -2.19 0.41 9.64
N GLU A 6 -1.70 1.24 10.57
CA GLU A 6 -2.56 1.96 11.54
C GLU A 6 -3.60 2.84 10.82
N MET A 7 -3.17 3.58 9.80
CA MET A 7 -4.06 4.48 9.06
C MET A 7 -5.09 3.70 8.25
N LEU A 8 -4.71 2.59 7.60
CA LEU A 8 -5.64 1.70 6.90
C LEU A 8 -6.64 1.05 7.86
N ALA A 9 -6.22 0.66 9.07
CA ALA A 9 -7.13 0.14 10.08
C ALA A 9 -8.14 1.19 10.57
N ALA A 10 -7.71 2.44 10.75
CA ALA A 10 -8.61 3.55 11.04
C ALA A 10 -9.58 3.81 9.87
N ALA A 11 -9.07 3.86 8.64
CA ALA A 11 -9.90 4.04 7.44
C ALA A 11 -10.95 2.92 7.29
N LYS A 12 -10.61 1.67 7.62
CA LYS A 12 -11.56 0.56 7.66
C LYS A 12 -12.71 0.82 8.65
N ALA A 13 -12.41 1.37 9.83
CA ALA A 13 -13.43 1.65 10.86
C ALA A 13 -14.32 2.86 10.52
N HIS A 14 -13.78 3.86 9.80
CA HIS A 14 -14.46 5.12 9.53
C HIS A 14 -15.01 5.26 8.10
N GLY A 15 -14.58 4.41 7.17
CA GLY A 15 -14.98 4.39 5.76
C GLY A 15 -14.14 5.31 4.85
N ALA A 16 -14.16 5.03 3.54
CA ALA A 16 -13.30 5.71 2.56
C ALA A 16 -13.54 7.23 2.43
N GLY A 17 -14.77 7.70 2.64
CA GLY A 17 -15.12 9.13 2.57
C GLY A 17 -14.82 9.92 3.85
N SER A 18 -14.36 9.26 4.92
CA SER A 18 -13.96 9.91 6.16
C SER A 18 -12.61 10.61 6.01
N ARG A 19 -12.25 11.45 6.99
CA ARG A 19 -10.91 12.07 7.04
C ARG A 19 -9.84 10.99 7.15
N GLU A 20 -10.08 9.98 7.98
CA GLU A 20 -9.21 8.83 8.18
C GLU A 20 -9.01 8.05 6.88
N GLY A 21 -10.09 7.84 6.12
CA GLY A 21 -10.06 7.23 4.79
C GLY A 21 -9.18 8.01 3.81
N ILE A 22 -9.42 9.31 3.68
CA ILE A 22 -8.66 10.19 2.78
C ILE A 22 -7.17 10.23 3.16
N ASP A 23 -6.88 10.42 4.45
CA ASP A 23 -5.50 10.49 4.96
C ASP A 23 -4.78 9.15 4.76
N ALA A 24 -5.47 8.02 5.00
CA ALA A 24 -4.91 6.67 4.80
C ALA A 24 -4.63 6.36 3.33
N SER A 25 -5.55 6.69 2.42
CA SER A 25 -5.34 6.52 0.98
C SER A 25 -4.13 7.34 0.51
N TYR A 26 -4.07 8.62 0.88
CA TYR A 26 -2.95 9.49 0.50
C TYR A 26 -1.60 8.95 1.01
N PHE A 27 -1.54 8.58 2.30
CA PHE A 27 -0.31 8.06 2.90
C PHE A 27 0.13 6.74 2.27
N THR A 28 -0.81 5.81 2.07
CA THR A 28 -0.55 4.50 1.48
C THR A 28 -0.06 4.63 0.05
N THR A 29 -0.72 5.47 -0.77
CA THR A 29 -0.27 5.76 -2.14
C THR A 29 1.16 6.30 -2.15
N LYS A 30 1.45 7.32 -1.32
CA LYS A 30 2.79 7.91 -1.26
C LYS A 30 3.86 6.88 -0.87
N LEU A 31 3.58 6.07 0.16
CA LEU A 31 4.51 5.04 0.63
C LEU A 31 4.85 4.05 -0.49
N TRP A 32 3.83 3.49 -1.16
CA TRP A 32 4.03 2.47 -2.18
C TRP A 32 4.67 3.04 -3.45
N THR A 33 4.35 4.28 -3.84
CA THR A 33 5.05 4.95 -4.94
C THR A 33 6.55 5.07 -4.64
N THR A 34 6.93 5.53 -3.44
CA THR A 34 8.36 5.65 -3.06
C THR A 34 9.06 4.29 -3.05
N ILE A 35 8.41 3.23 -2.56
CA ILE A 35 8.99 1.87 -2.59
C ILE A 35 9.20 1.40 -4.03
N ILE A 36 8.21 1.59 -4.91
CA ILE A 36 8.30 1.19 -6.32
C ILE A 36 9.42 1.97 -7.03
N GLU A 37 9.54 3.26 -6.78
CA GLU A 37 10.61 4.11 -7.34
C GLU A 37 11.99 3.63 -6.89
N ASP A 38 12.18 3.35 -5.60
CA ASP A 38 13.43 2.82 -5.05
C ASP A 38 13.79 1.46 -5.67
N LEU A 39 12.84 0.53 -5.74
CA LEU A 39 13.03 -0.78 -6.38
C LEU A 39 13.34 -0.68 -7.88
N GLY A 40 12.87 0.38 -8.54
CA GLY A 40 13.16 0.67 -9.94
C GLY A 40 14.57 1.24 -10.18
N SER A 41 15.24 1.72 -9.15
CA SER A 41 16.58 2.31 -9.26
C SER A 41 17.65 1.27 -9.59
N GLU A 42 18.64 1.67 -10.40
CA GLU A 42 19.85 0.88 -10.67
C GLU A 42 20.72 0.70 -9.41
N GLU A 43 20.61 1.62 -8.44
CA GLU A 43 21.33 1.56 -7.16
C GLU A 43 20.73 0.51 -6.20
N ASN A 44 19.49 0.07 -6.44
CA ASN A 44 18.84 -0.94 -5.60
C ASN A 44 19.39 -2.34 -5.91
N VAL A 45 20.11 -2.88 -4.92
CA VAL A 45 20.87 -4.14 -5.00
C VAL A 45 20.04 -5.41 -4.81
N LEU A 46 18.71 -5.31 -4.64
CA LEU A 46 17.88 -6.50 -4.51
C LEU A 46 17.85 -7.32 -5.80
N PRO A 47 17.71 -8.66 -5.71
CA PRO A 47 17.59 -9.53 -6.88
C PRO A 47 16.45 -9.09 -7.80
N LYS A 48 16.67 -9.11 -9.11
CA LYS A 48 15.70 -8.64 -10.12
C LYS A 48 14.31 -9.27 -9.95
N GLU A 49 14.26 -10.57 -9.64
CA GLU A 49 13.01 -11.32 -9.43
C GLU A 49 12.26 -10.81 -8.20
N LEU A 50 12.97 -10.53 -7.11
CA LEU A 50 12.38 -9.97 -5.89
C LEU A 50 11.86 -8.55 -6.12
N LYS A 51 12.63 -7.70 -6.83
CA LYS A 51 12.17 -6.36 -7.21
C LYS A 51 10.89 -6.41 -8.03
N ALA A 52 10.84 -7.28 -9.04
CA ALA A 52 9.65 -7.47 -9.87
C ALA A 52 8.42 -7.95 -9.07
N ALA A 53 8.63 -8.87 -8.12
CA ALA A 53 7.56 -9.36 -7.25
C ALA A 53 7.00 -8.25 -6.36
N ILE A 54 7.86 -7.48 -5.67
CA ILE A 54 7.42 -6.40 -4.78
C ILE A 54 6.78 -5.26 -5.57
N ILE A 55 7.32 -4.89 -6.74
CA ILE A 55 6.71 -3.88 -7.62
C ILE A 55 5.31 -4.30 -8.05
N SER A 56 5.12 -5.58 -8.39
CA SER A 56 3.80 -6.11 -8.79
C SER A 56 2.78 -6.02 -7.65
N VAL A 57 3.22 -6.32 -6.41
CA VAL A 57 2.41 -6.12 -5.19
C VAL A 57 2.09 -4.64 -4.97
N GLY A 58 3.08 -3.75 -5.10
CA GLY A 58 2.86 -2.31 -4.95
C GLY A 58 1.84 -1.77 -5.96
N ILE A 59 1.91 -2.20 -7.23
CA ILE A 59 0.93 -1.83 -8.26
C ILE A 59 -0.47 -2.34 -7.90
N PHE A 60 -0.58 -3.56 -7.37
CA PHE A 60 -1.85 -4.08 -6.88
C PHE A 60 -2.43 -3.20 -5.76
N ILE A 61 -1.63 -2.87 -4.73
CA ILE A 61 -2.05 -2.00 -3.62
C ILE A 61 -2.53 -0.65 -4.13
N LEU A 62 -1.80 -0.02 -5.05
CA LEU A 62 -2.15 1.28 -5.62
C LEU A 62 -3.47 1.25 -6.39
N LYS A 63 -3.80 0.14 -7.08
CA LYS A 63 -5.09 -0.03 -7.74
C LYS A 63 -6.22 -0.24 -6.74
N GLU A 64 -5.99 -1.11 -5.77
CA GLU A 64 -7.01 -1.49 -4.79
C GLU A 64 -7.38 -0.32 -3.86
N ILE A 65 -6.41 0.49 -3.42
CA ILE A 65 -6.71 1.71 -2.64
C ILE A 65 -7.49 2.74 -3.47
N GLU A 66 -7.28 2.80 -4.78
CA GLU A 66 -8.04 3.69 -5.67
C GLU A 66 -9.48 3.19 -5.86
N GLN A 67 -9.69 1.87 -5.99
CA GLN A 67 -11.02 1.27 -6.00
C GLN A 67 -11.78 1.58 -4.70
N ILE A 68 -11.11 1.47 -3.55
CA ILE A 68 -11.67 1.86 -2.25
C ILE A 68 -12.04 3.35 -2.22
N ARG A 69 -11.17 4.22 -2.72
CA ARG A 69 -11.42 5.67 -2.79
C ARG A 69 -12.63 6.01 -3.67
N GLN A 70 -12.85 5.25 -4.73
CA GLN A 70 -14.01 5.39 -5.62
C GLN A 70 -15.31 4.77 -5.06
N GLY A 71 -15.21 4.04 -3.93
CA GLY A 71 -16.34 3.31 -3.36
C GLY A 71 -16.67 2.02 -4.10
N GLU A 72 -15.78 1.55 -4.97
CA GLU A 72 -15.91 0.31 -5.74
C GLU A 72 -15.43 -0.91 -4.94
N SER A 73 -14.60 -0.69 -3.91
CA SER A 73 -14.12 -1.70 -2.97
C SER A 73 -14.19 -1.21 -1.52
N THR A 74 -14.16 -2.14 -0.57
CA THR A 74 -13.99 -1.87 0.87
C THR A 74 -12.95 -2.79 1.49
N ASP A 75 -12.11 -3.42 0.66
CA ASP A 75 -11.18 -4.47 1.07
C ASP A 75 -9.89 -3.90 1.69
N TYR A 76 -10.03 -3.23 2.83
CA TYR A 76 -8.89 -2.76 3.62
C TYR A 76 -8.09 -3.92 4.24
N ASP A 77 -8.72 -5.08 4.45
CA ASP A 77 -8.07 -6.23 5.08
C ASP A 77 -6.94 -6.76 4.20
N THR A 78 -7.21 -6.98 2.91
CA THR A 78 -6.17 -7.41 1.96
C THR A 78 -5.02 -6.39 1.89
N LEU A 79 -5.31 -5.08 1.90
CA LEU A 79 -4.27 -4.06 1.91
C LEU A 79 -3.38 -4.14 3.16
N ILE A 80 -4.00 -4.32 4.33
CA ILE A 80 -3.31 -4.41 5.61
C ILE A 80 -2.45 -5.67 5.66
N GLU A 81 -3.02 -6.83 5.31
CA GLU A 81 -2.33 -8.13 5.34
C GLU A 81 -1.10 -8.16 4.43
N ILE A 82 -1.23 -7.65 3.21
CA ILE A 82 -0.10 -7.56 2.27
C ILE A 82 0.97 -6.59 2.80
N THR A 83 0.55 -5.42 3.28
CA THR A 83 1.48 -4.40 3.81
C THR A 83 2.22 -4.91 5.04
N GLN A 84 1.56 -5.69 5.91
CA GLN A 84 2.17 -6.37 7.05
C GLN A 84 3.16 -7.46 6.59
N SER A 85 2.76 -8.30 5.64
CA SER A 85 3.61 -9.38 5.13
C SER A 85 4.90 -8.84 4.51
N ILE A 86 4.82 -7.74 3.76
CA ILE A 86 6.00 -7.09 3.17
C ILE A 86 6.86 -6.41 4.24
N ARG A 87 6.26 -5.78 5.25
CA ARG A 87 7.01 -5.25 6.40
C ARG A 87 7.78 -6.35 7.12
N ASP A 88 7.14 -7.49 7.36
CA ASP A 88 7.73 -8.56 8.16
C ASP A 88 8.80 -9.36 7.38
N GLY A 89 8.75 -9.29 6.05
CA GLY A 89 9.76 -9.89 5.16
C GLY A 89 10.97 -9.01 4.86
N LEU A 90 10.94 -7.73 5.23
CA LEU A 90 12.04 -6.76 5.07
C LEU A 90 12.76 -6.52 6.41
#